data_AF-A0A1B7UW99-F1
#
_entry.id   AF-A0A1B7UW99-F1
#
_cell.length_a   1.000
_cell.length_b   1.000
_cell.length_c   1.000
_cell.angle_alpha   90.00
_cell.angle_beta   90.00
_cell.angle_gamma   90.00
#
_symmetry.space_group_name_H-M   'P 1'
#
loop_
_entity.id
_entity.type
_entity.pdbx_description
1 polymer ?
#
loop_
_entity_poly.entity_id
_entity_poly.type
_entity_poly.pdbx_seq_one_letter_code
_entity_poly.pdbx_strand_id
1 'polypeptide(L)'
;MNIQIKPELEQIIQAQIATGRYTNPEDVISKALKLLLEWDKGYQNWVEETREKVDVAIEQLDRGEGINGEVVISQLRDKLRQARER
;
A
#
# COMPACT_ATOMS: atom_id res chain seq x y z
N MET A 1 28.70 11.74 -1.40
CA MET A 1 28.39 10.78 -2.48
C MET A 1 28.04 11.60 -3.71
N ASN A 2 28.59 11.31 -4.89
CA ASN A 2 28.25 12.02 -6.12
C ASN A 2 27.29 11.16 -6.94
N ILE A 3 26.10 11.69 -7.26
CA ILE A 3 25.09 11.01 -8.06
C ILE A 3 24.85 11.89 -9.29
N GLN A 4 24.95 11.30 -10.49
CA GLN A 4 24.47 11.98 -11.69
C GLN A 4 22.95 11.87 -11.74
N ILE A 5 22.29 13.02 -11.78
CA ILE A 5 20.85 13.15 -11.94
C ILE A 5 20.56 13.69 -13.33
N LYS A 6 19.43 13.26 -13.88
CA LYS A 6 19.01 13.72 -15.20
C LYS A 6 18.60 15.21 -15.13
N PRO A 7 18.79 15.99 -16.21
CA PRO A 7 18.46 17.41 -16.23
C PRO A 7 17.00 17.72 -15.83
N GLU A 8 16.07 16.82 -16.16
CA GLU A 8 14.65 17.00 -15.81
C GLU A 8 14.42 16.93 -14.29
N LEU A 9 15.17 16.06 -13.59
CA LEU A 9 15.09 15.95 -12.13
C LEU A 9 15.71 17.16 -11.44
N GLU A 10 16.78 17.71 -12.01
CA GLU A 10 17.39 18.94 -11.51
C GLU A 10 16.40 20.12 -11.59
N GLN A 11 15.66 20.26 -12.69
CA GLN A 11 14.63 21.28 -12.82
C GLN A 11 13.53 21.14 -11.75
N ILE A 12 13.10 19.91 -11.45
CA ILE A 12 12.13 19.64 -10.39
C ILE A 12 12.68 20.08 -9.03
N ILE A 13 13.93 19.73 -8.72
CA ILE A 13 14.58 20.12 -7.46
C ILE A 13 14.65 21.64 -7.34
N GLN A 14 15.09 22.34 -8.38
CA GLN A 14 15.16 23.81 -8.38
C GLN A 14 13.78 24.45 -8.21
N ALA A 15 12.74 23.90 -8.86
CA ALA A 15 11.37 24.38 -8.68
C ALA A 15 10.87 24.21 -7.24
N GLN A 16 11.23 23.10 -6.56
CA GLN A 16 10.90 22.90 -5.16
C GLN A 16 11.61 23.89 -4.23
N ILE A 17 12.90 24.17 -4.48
CA ILE A 17 13.65 25.18 -3.72
C ILE A 17 13.05 26.58 -3.94
N ALA A 18 12.68 26.91 -5.18
CA ALA A 18 12.06 28.19 -5.53
C ALA A 18 10.74 28.45 -4.79
N THR A 19 10.07 27.41 -4.29
CA THR A 19 8.86 27.58 -3.45
C THR A 19 9.17 28.10 -2.04
N GLY A 20 10.45 28.16 -1.65
CA GLY A 20 10.90 28.54 -0.30
C GLY A 20 10.71 27.44 0.76
N ARG A 21 10.18 26.27 0.39
CA ARG A 21 9.97 25.15 1.33
C ARG A 21 11.23 24.36 1.65
N TYR A 22 12.27 24.49 0.83
CA TYR A 22 13.53 23.75 0.94
C TYR A 22 14.69 24.71 0.73
N THR A 23 15.78 24.52 1.47
CA THR A 23 16.90 25.47 1.48
C THR A 23 17.97 25.08 0.45
N ASN A 24 18.06 23.79 0.13
CA ASN A 24 19.06 23.24 -0.76
C ASN A 24 18.56 21.96 -1.47
N PRO A 25 19.28 21.47 -2.50
CA PRO A 25 18.93 20.22 -3.18
C PRO A 25 18.91 18.98 -2.29
N GLU A 26 19.79 18.91 -1.28
CA GLU A 26 19.88 17.76 -0.37
C GLU A 26 18.61 17.60 0.47
N ASP A 27 17.98 18.71 0.89
CA ASP A 27 16.72 18.68 1.64
C ASP A 27 15.60 18.03 0.82
N VAL A 28 15.50 18.40 -0.46
CA VAL A 28 14.50 17.86 -1.40
C VAL A 28 14.73 16.36 -1.62
N ILE A 29 15.98 15.98 -1.88
CA ILE A 29 16.37 14.58 -2.13
C ILE A 29 16.13 13.74 -0.87
N SER A 30 16.51 14.24 0.30
CA SER A 30 16.30 13.56 1.58
C SER A 30 14.81 13.32 1.85
N LYS A 31 13.95 14.31 1.56
CA LYS A 31 12.50 14.14 1.69
C LYS A 31 11.95 13.10 0.72
N ALA A 32 12.39 13.12 -0.53
CA ALA A 32 11.98 12.13 -1.54
C ALA A 32 12.39 10.70 -1.14
N LEU A 33 13.62 10.51 -0.66
CA LEU A 33 14.10 9.20 -0.19
C LEU A 33 13.36 8.72 1.06
N LYS A 34 13.03 9.61 2.00
CA LYS A 34 12.20 9.24 3.16
C LYS A 34 10.81 8.75 2.73
N LEU A 35 10.17 9.43 1.79
CA LEU A 35 8.87 9.02 1.26
C LEU A 35 8.95 7.67 0.54
N LEU A 36 10.03 7.43 -0.23
CA LEU A 36 10.28 6.13 -0.85
C LEU A 36 10.39 5.03 0.21
N LEU A 37 11.18 5.24 1.27
CA LEU A 37 11.34 4.27 2.35
C LEU A 37 10.04 4.01 3.12
N GLU A 38 9.22 5.04 3.35
CA GLU A 38 7.91 4.89 3.97
C GLU A 38 6.98 4.03 3.09
N TRP A 39 6.99 4.28 1.78
CA TRP A 39 6.19 3.53 0.82
C TRP A 39 6.64 2.07 0.72
N ASP A 40 7.94 1.83 0.63
CA ASP A 40 8.53 0.48 0.60
C ASP A 40 8.19 -0.30 1.88
N LYS A 41 8.27 0.34 3.05
CA LYS A 41 7.86 -0.28 4.32
C LYS A 41 6.39 -0.66 4.33
N GLY A 42 5.52 0.25 3.87
CA GLY A 42 4.08 -0.02 3.77
C GLY A 42 3.79 -1.22 2.86
N TYR A 43 4.49 -1.31 1.73
CA TYR A 43 4.36 -2.44 0.82
C TYR A 43 4.85 -3.76 1.44
N GLN A 44 6.02 -3.77 2.09
CA GLN A 44 6.54 -4.98 2.74
C GLN A 44 5.61 -5.47 3.86
N ASN A 45 5.11 -4.56 4.69
CA ASN A 45 4.14 -4.91 5.74
C ASN A 45 2.87 -5.51 5.13
N TRP A 46 2.34 -4.89 4.07
CA TRP A 46 1.16 -5.43 3.38
C TRP A 46 1.41 -6.83 2.80
N VAL A 47 2.58 -7.07 2.22
CA VAL A 47 2.96 -8.39 1.69
C VAL A 47 3.04 -9.42 2.82
N GLU A 48 3.66 -9.09 3.95
CA GLU A 48 3.80 -9.97 5.11
C GLU A 48 2.43 -10.32 5.72
N GLU A 49 1.60 -9.31 6.00
CA GLU A 49 0.24 -9.51 6.51
C GLU A 49 -0.62 -10.35 5.57
N THR A 50 -0.47 -10.15 4.26
CA THR A 50 -1.24 -10.91 3.26
C THR A 50 -0.78 -12.36 3.21
N ARG A 51 0.53 -12.62 3.29
CA ARG A 51 1.07 -13.98 3.34
C ARG A 51 0.58 -14.73 4.58
N GLU A 52 0.65 -14.12 5.75
CA GLU A 52 0.15 -14.72 6.99
C GLU A 52 -1.34 -15.10 6.87
N LYS A 53 -2.18 -14.20 6.34
CA LYS A 53 -3.61 -14.49 6.12
C LYS A 53 -3.83 -15.63 5.12
N VAL A 54 -3.02 -15.71 4.07
CA VAL A 54 -3.11 -16.79 3.08
C VAL A 54 -2.69 -18.12 3.69
N ASP A 55 -1.61 -18.16 4.47
CA ASP A 55 -1.13 -19.37 5.12
C ASP A 55 -2.19 -19.91 6.10
N VAL A 56 -2.76 -19.04 6.93
CA VAL A 56 -3.89 -19.39 7.81
C VAL A 56 -5.09 -19.92 7.02
N ALA A 57 -5.44 -19.28 5.91
CA ALA A 57 -6.57 -19.71 5.08
C ALA A 57 -6.32 -21.09 4.43
N ILE A 58 -5.08 -21.38 4.01
CA ILE A 58 -4.70 -22.71 3.48
C ILE A 58 -4.88 -23.76 4.57
N GLU A 59 -4.39 -23.52 5.79
CA GLU A 59 -4.56 -24.46 6.89
C GLU A 59 -6.04 -24.69 7.25
N GLN A 60 -6.88 -23.65 7.20
CA GLN A 60 -8.32 -23.77 7.39
C GLN A 60 -8.96 -24.65 6.32
N LEU A 61 -8.57 -24.47 5.06
CA LEU A 61 -9.05 -25.30 3.95
C LEU A 61 -8.63 -26.76 4.10
N ASP A 62 -7.39 -27.01 4.53
CA ASP A 62 -6.89 -28.37 4.79
C ASP A 62 -7.65 -29.07 5.94
N ARG A 63 -8.13 -28.30 6.93
CA ARG A 63 -9.02 -28.79 7.98
C ARG A 63 -10.48 -28.94 7.55
N GLY A 64 -10.81 -28.61 6.30
CA GLY A 64 -12.17 -28.70 5.76
C GLY A 64 -13.10 -27.59 6.22
N GLU A 65 -12.58 -26.47 6.74
CA GLU A 65 -13.36 -25.32 7.22
C GLU A 65 -13.85 -24.41 6.08
N GLY A 66 -13.53 -24.75 4.83
CA GLY A 66 -13.98 -24.01 3.64
C GLY A 66 -15.50 -24.02 3.48
N ILE A 67 -16.06 -22.87 3.10
CA ILE A 67 -17.49 -22.72 2.83
C ILE A 67 -17.70 -22.63 1.32
N ASN A 68 -18.71 -23.33 0.80
CA ASN A 68 -19.07 -23.24 -0.62
C ASN A 68 -19.48 -21.79 -1.00
N GLY A 69 -18.92 -21.29 -2.10
CA GLY A 69 -19.14 -19.92 -2.55
C GLY A 69 -20.61 -19.57 -2.81
N GLU A 70 -21.43 -20.50 -3.31
CA GLU A 70 -22.85 -20.26 -3.54
C GLU A 70 -23.60 -19.99 -2.22
N VAL A 71 -23.23 -20.71 -1.16
CA VAL A 71 -23.78 -20.53 0.19
C VAL A 71 -23.41 -19.15 0.72
N VAL A 72 -22.16 -18.72 0.58
CA VAL A 72 -21.69 -17.40 1.03
C VAL A 72 -22.43 -16.28 0.29
N ILE A 73 -22.57 -16.38 -1.03
CA ILE A 73 -23.28 -15.37 -1.84
C ILE A 73 -24.76 -15.28 -1.44
N SER A 74 -25.43 -16.41 -1.19
CA SER A 74 -26.81 -16.41 -0.73
C SER A 74 -26.95 -15.70 0.62
N GLN A 75 -26.12 -16.06 1.60
CA GLN A 75 -26.14 -15.45 2.93
C GLN A 75 -25.87 -13.94 2.88
N LEU A 76 -24.94 -13.50 2.02
CA LEU A 76 -24.62 -12.09 1.86
C LEU A 76 -25.81 -11.31 1.27
N ARG A 77 -26.48 -11.86 0.26
CA ARG A 77 -27.68 -11.24 -0.33
C ARG A 77 -28.81 -11.09 0.70
N ASP A 78 -29.00 -12.09 1.54
CA ASP A 78 -30.04 -12.05 2.58
C ASP A 78 -29.71 -11.03 3.67
N LYS A 79 -28.44 -10.93 4.09
CA LYS A 79 -27.98 -9.85 5.00
C LYS A 79 -28.23 -8.46 4.41
N LEU A 80 -27.92 -8.26 3.12
CA LEU A 80 -28.15 -6.98 2.45
C LEU A 80 -29.63 -6.64 2.33
N ARG A 81 -30.51 -7.63 2.13
CA ARG A 81 -31.96 -7.44 2.10
C ARG A 81 -32.48 -7.00 3.46
N GLN A 82 -32.11 -7.71 4.52
CA GLN A 82 -32.49 -7.37 5.89
C GLN A 82 -32.03 -5.98 6.32
N ALA A 83 -30.86 -5.53 5.85
CA ALA A 83 -30.34 -4.20 6.14
C ALA A 83 -31.11 -3.07 5.43
N ARG A 84 -31.79 -3.37 4.31
CA ARG A 84 -32.60 -2.40 3.55
C ARG A 84 -34.06 -2.33 4.02
N GLU A 85 -34.52 -3.38 4.68
CA GLU A 85 -35.87 -3.47 5.26
C GLU A 85 -35.95 -2.92 6.70
N ARG A 86 -34.81 -2.48 7.26
CA ARG A 86 -34.70 -1.72 8.50
C ARG A 86 -34.63 -0.23 8.21
#